data_AF-A0ABC8TTE7-F1
#
_entry.id   AF-A0ABC8TTE7-F1
#
_cell.length_a   1.000
_cell.length_b   1.000
_cell.length_c   1.000
_cell.angle_alpha   90.00
_cell.angle_beta   90.00
_cell.angle_gamma   90.00
#
_symmetry.space_group_name_H-M   'P 1'
#
loop_
_entity.id
_entity.type
_entity.pdbx_description
1 polymer ?
#
loop_
_entity_poly.entity_id
_entity_poly.type
_entity_poly.pdbx_seq_one_letter_code
_entity_poly.pdbx_strand_id
1 'polypeptide(L)'
;MAVRATIPRFPSDPDAQESSGLPWGVTVTPFAAKDENGNPPLYGSDGHLLPRCENCWAYYNTYCEQEQWAWSCALCGTLNGLSSQIISKYSLPDSCPENMSSFIDLELPIWGQFLYQLIKKYFCCWVGLGREKSERFKLLYCSPLLGKPKNK
;
A
#
# COMPACT_ATOMS: atom_id res chain seq x y z
N MET A 1 -2.45 1.11 -5.28
CA MET A 1 -3.15 2.25 -4.72
C MET A 1 -3.52 3.10 -5.92
N ALA A 2 -4.75 3.59 -5.95
CA ALA A 2 -5.12 4.61 -6.92
C ALA A 2 -5.19 5.95 -6.19
N VAL A 3 -4.42 6.93 -6.64
CA VAL A 3 -4.34 8.28 -6.09
C VAL A 3 -4.87 9.29 -7.11
N ARG A 4 -5.87 10.10 -6.76
CA ARG A 4 -6.40 11.11 -7.67
C ARG A 4 -6.35 12.48 -7.02
N ALA A 5 -5.46 13.33 -7.53
CA ALA A 5 -5.42 14.73 -7.15
C ALA A 5 -6.56 15.50 -7.83
N THR A 6 -7.08 16.50 -7.12
CA THR A 6 -8.06 17.48 -7.64
C THR A 6 -7.49 18.29 -8.80
N ILE A 7 -6.21 18.65 -8.71
CA ILE A 7 -5.44 19.37 -9.73
C ILE A 7 -4.10 18.65 -9.98
N PRO A 8 -3.62 18.58 -11.24
CA PRO A 8 -2.38 17.86 -11.57
C PRO A 8 -1.11 18.67 -11.27
N ARG A 9 -1.25 19.94 -10.91
CA ARG A 9 -0.16 20.84 -10.53
C ARG A 9 -0.44 21.40 -9.15
N PHE A 10 0.53 21.27 -8.25
CA PHE A 10 0.43 21.74 -6.89
C PHE A 10 0.77 23.23 -6.84
N PRO A 11 0.06 24.04 -6.04
CA PRO A 11 0.47 25.40 -5.74
C PRO A 11 1.88 25.40 -5.14
N SER A 12 2.72 26.37 -5.51
CA SER A 12 4.07 26.53 -4.98
C SER A 12 4.09 27.01 -3.53
N ASP A 13 3.08 27.78 -3.15
CA ASP A 13 3.00 28.51 -1.90
C ASP A 13 1.53 28.70 -1.46
N PRO A 14 1.28 29.03 -0.19
CA PRO A 14 -0.07 29.20 0.35
C PRO A 14 -0.87 30.34 -0.32
N ASP A 15 -0.20 31.44 -0.70
CA ASP A 15 -0.88 32.59 -1.31
C ASP A 15 -1.41 32.23 -2.71
N ALA A 16 -0.64 31.46 -3.49
CA ALA A 16 -1.07 30.89 -4.75
C ALA A 16 -2.23 29.89 -4.57
N GLN A 17 -2.25 29.12 -3.49
CA GLN A 17 -3.37 28.22 -3.18
C GLN A 17 -4.64 29.02 -2.88
N GLU A 18 -4.57 30.01 -2.00
CA GLU A 18 -5.74 30.79 -1.58
C GLU A 18 -6.30 31.65 -2.72
N SER A 19 -5.43 32.30 -3.49
CA SER A 19 -5.83 33.13 -4.63
C SER A 19 -6.44 32.33 -5.79
N SER A 20 -6.10 31.04 -5.93
CA SER A 20 -6.63 30.19 -7.01
C SER A 20 -8.12 29.89 -6.88
N GLY A 21 -8.67 29.92 -5.65
CA GLY A 21 -10.03 29.48 -5.36
C GLY A 21 -10.32 28.01 -5.69
N LEU A 22 -9.30 27.21 -6.02
CA LEU A 22 -9.44 25.80 -6.38
C LEU A 22 -9.30 24.91 -5.14
N PRO A 23 -10.20 23.92 -4.95
CA PRO A 23 -10.06 22.97 -3.87
C PRO A 23 -8.81 22.12 -4.09
N TRP A 24 -7.91 22.11 -3.11
CA TRP A 24 -6.73 21.25 -3.11
C TRP A 24 -6.96 20.02 -2.25
N GLY A 25 -6.65 18.85 -2.80
CA GLY A 25 -6.86 17.59 -2.12
C GLY A 25 -6.57 16.37 -3.00
N VAL A 26 -6.46 15.22 -2.34
CA VAL A 26 -6.13 13.95 -2.96
C VAL A 26 -7.09 12.88 -2.45
N THR A 27 -7.69 12.13 -3.36
CA THR A 27 -8.47 10.93 -3.04
C THR A 27 -7.58 9.71 -3.17
N VAL A 28 -7.53 8.89 -2.11
CA VAL A 28 -6.71 7.68 -2.08
C VAL A 28 -7.61 6.45 -1.96
N THR A 29 -7.42 5.49 -2.86
CA THR A 29 -8.06 4.16 -2.80
C THR A 29 -6.97 3.11 -2.57
N PRO A 30 -6.68 2.73 -1.31
CA PRO A 30 -5.54 1.86 -0.98
C PRO A 30 -5.62 0.49 -1.66
N PHE A 31 -6.77 -0.19 -1.53
CA PHE A 31 -7.01 -1.54 -2.07
C PHE A 31 -7.55 -1.54 -3.51
N ALA A 32 -7.24 -0.50 -4.29
CA ALA A 32 -7.60 -0.49 -5.71
C ALA A 32 -6.86 -1.64 -6.43
N ALA A 33 -7.57 -2.38 -7.29
CA ALA A 33 -6.96 -3.46 -8.07
C ALA A 33 -5.90 -2.98 -9.07
N LYS A 34 -5.98 -1.71 -9.45
CA LYS A 34 -5.08 -1.04 -10.41
C LYS A 34 -4.81 0.40 -9.95
N ASP A 35 -3.66 0.93 -10.34
CA ASP A 35 -3.33 2.35 -10.21
C ASP A 35 -4.11 3.22 -11.23
N GLU A 36 -3.78 4.49 -11.25
CA GLU A 36 -4.30 5.57 -12.10
C GLU A 36 -4.06 5.31 -13.59
N ASN A 37 -3.00 4.58 -13.90
CA ASN A 37 -2.54 4.24 -15.24
C ASN A 37 -3.05 2.85 -15.69
N GLY A 38 -3.78 2.13 -14.81
CA GLY A 38 -4.33 0.82 -15.09
C GLY A 38 -3.37 -0.35 -14.80
N ASN A 39 -2.24 -0.11 -14.15
CA ASN A 39 -1.27 -1.13 -13.77
C ASN A 39 -1.66 -1.82 -12.46
N PRO A 40 -1.55 -3.15 -12.37
CA PRO A 40 -1.73 -3.87 -11.12
C PRO A 40 -0.54 -3.62 -10.14
N PRO A 41 -0.70 -3.93 -8.84
CA PRO A 41 0.43 -3.91 -7.91
C PRO A 41 1.52 -4.89 -8.35
N LEU A 42 2.78 -4.49 -8.21
CA LEU A 42 3.89 -5.45 -8.20
C LEU A 42 3.98 -6.11 -6.82
N TYR A 43 4.17 -7.43 -6.81
CA TYR A 43 4.27 -8.20 -5.58
C TYR A 43 5.73 -8.46 -5.23
N GLY A 44 6.05 -8.40 -3.94
CA GLY A 44 7.38 -8.72 -3.43
C GLY A 44 7.35 -9.32 -2.03
N SER A 45 8.51 -9.77 -1.57
CA SER A 45 8.73 -10.26 -0.21
C SER A 45 9.50 -9.24 0.62
N ASP A 46 9.74 -9.58 1.89
CA ASP A 46 10.66 -8.88 2.77
C ASP A 46 10.32 -7.41 3.02
N GLY A 47 9.02 -7.08 3.11
CA GLY A 47 8.58 -5.70 3.38
C GLY A 47 9.12 -5.13 4.71
N HIS A 48 9.49 -5.99 5.66
CA HIS A 48 10.15 -5.59 6.91
C HIS A 48 11.57 -5.03 6.72
N LEU A 49 12.22 -5.31 5.60
CA LEU A 49 13.55 -4.79 5.26
C LEU A 49 13.48 -3.49 4.47
N LEU A 50 12.28 -3.00 4.12
CA LEU A 50 12.14 -1.78 3.33
C LEU A 50 12.69 -0.58 4.13
N PRO A 51 13.73 0.13 3.63
CA PRO A 51 14.31 1.25 4.34
C PRO A 51 13.29 2.36 4.58
N ARG A 52 13.44 3.04 5.72
CA ARG A 52 12.70 4.26 6.04
C ARG A 52 13.68 5.39 6.27
N CYS A 53 13.28 6.59 5.87
CA CYS A 53 14.08 7.78 6.10
C CYS A 53 14.23 8.05 7.61
N GLU A 54 15.43 8.38 8.07
CA GLU A 54 15.73 8.65 9.48
C GLU A 54 15.06 9.94 9.99
N ASN A 55 14.78 10.89 9.08
CA ASN A 55 14.18 12.18 9.42
C ASN A 55 12.65 12.16 9.32
N CYS A 56 12.09 11.86 8.14
CA CYS A 56 10.65 11.94 7.89
C CYS A 56 9.91 10.60 7.98
N TRP A 57 10.62 9.50 8.23
CA TRP A 57 10.05 8.15 8.39
C TRP A 57 9.31 7.59 7.17
N ALA A 58 9.43 8.25 6.01
CA ALA A 58 8.88 7.81 4.74
C ALA A 58 9.62 6.59 4.22
N TYR A 59 8.90 5.70 3.55
CA TYR A 59 9.48 4.52 2.92
C TYR A 59 10.30 4.91 1.69
N TYR A 60 11.40 4.21 1.51
CA TYR A 60 12.13 4.19 0.25
C TYR A 60 11.20 3.75 -0.89
N ASN A 61 11.32 4.40 -2.04
CA ASN A 61 10.48 4.18 -3.21
C ASN A 61 11.19 4.68 -4.48
N THR A 62 10.58 4.46 -5.63
CA THR A 62 11.09 4.81 -6.97
C THR A 62 11.47 6.28 -7.18
N TYR A 63 10.97 7.20 -6.35
CA TYR A 63 11.29 8.63 -6.45
C TYR A 63 12.56 9.01 -5.68
N CYS A 64 13.09 8.12 -4.84
CA CYS A 64 14.31 8.35 -4.10
C CYS A 64 15.52 8.22 -5.02
N GLU A 65 16.51 9.09 -4.85
CA GLU A 65 17.76 9.01 -5.62
C GLU A 65 18.68 8.01 -4.94
N GLN A 66 18.92 6.87 -5.60
CA GLN A 66 19.77 5.80 -5.09
C GLN A 66 21.23 6.02 -5.52
N GLU A 67 22.14 6.03 -4.55
CA GLU A 67 23.59 5.99 -4.76
C GLU A 67 24.14 4.59 -4.48
N GLN A 68 25.46 4.42 -4.55
CA GLN A 68 26.10 3.11 -4.38
C GLN A 68 25.92 2.52 -2.96
N TRP A 69 25.86 3.37 -1.93
CA TRP A 69 25.84 2.97 -0.52
C TRP A 69 24.79 3.72 0.32
N ALA A 70 24.04 4.61 -0.32
CA ALA A 70 23.14 5.54 0.33
C ALA A 70 21.98 5.88 -0.60
N TRP A 71 20.99 6.60 -0.07
CA TRP A 71 19.89 7.14 -0.85
C TRP A 71 19.39 8.46 -0.27
N SER A 72 18.95 9.35 -1.16
CA SER A 72 18.37 10.64 -0.79
C SER A 72 16.85 10.54 -0.78
N CYS A 73 16.22 10.95 0.33
CA CYS A 73 14.77 10.88 0.48
C CYS A 73 14.06 11.88 -0.43
N ALA A 74 13.15 11.39 -1.27
CA ALA A 74 12.37 12.23 -2.20
C ALA A 74 11.50 13.31 -1.52
N LEU A 75 11.14 13.12 -0.24
CA LEU A 75 10.24 14.03 0.47
C LEU A 75 10.97 15.14 1.23
N CYS A 76 12.11 14.84 1.84
CA CYS A 76 12.82 15.77 2.73
C CYS A 76 14.29 15.99 2.36
N GLY A 77 14.81 15.30 1.36
CA GLY A 77 16.20 15.42 0.89
C GLY A 77 17.26 14.83 1.82
N THR A 78 16.89 14.26 2.97
CA THR A 78 17.87 13.64 3.89
C THR A 78 18.55 12.45 3.23
N LEU A 79 19.89 12.40 3.31
CA LEU A 79 20.72 11.28 2.89
C LEU A 79 20.71 10.18 3.96
N ASN A 80 20.40 8.95 3.57
CA ASN A 80 20.30 7.80 4.47
C ASN A 80 21.26 6.69 3.99
N GLY A 81 21.93 6.02 4.92
CA GLY A 81 22.79 4.88 4.60
C GLY A 81 22.01 3.62 4.24
N LEU A 82 22.56 2.78 3.36
CA LEU A 82 22.03 1.45 3.08
C LEU A 82 22.82 0.40 3.87
N SER A 83 22.10 -0.60 4.39
CA SER A 83 22.74 -1.78 4.99
C SER A 83 23.31 -2.70 3.91
N SER A 84 24.31 -3.51 4.24
CA SER A 84 24.96 -4.43 3.28
C SER A 84 23.99 -5.39 2.60
N GLN A 85 22.98 -5.88 3.33
CA GLN A 85 21.93 -6.73 2.80
C GLN A 85 21.12 -6.01 1.72
N ILE A 86 20.77 -4.74 1.96
CA ILE A 86 19.95 -3.95 1.05
C ILE A 86 20.77 -3.49 -0.16
N ILE A 87 22.06 -3.16 0.02
CA ILE A 87 22.98 -2.88 -1.07
C ILE A 87 23.04 -4.05 -2.05
N SER A 88 23.20 -5.29 -1.56
CA SER A 88 23.20 -6.46 -2.45
C SER A 88 21.90 -6.60 -3.24
N LYS A 89 20.77 -6.30 -2.59
CA LYS A 89 19.43 -6.35 -3.20
C LYS A 89 19.26 -5.29 -4.30
N TYR A 90 19.66 -4.05 -4.04
CA TYR A 90 19.48 -2.92 -4.96
C TYR A 90 20.58 -2.73 -6.00
N SER A 91 21.67 -3.50 -5.90
CA SER A 91 22.76 -3.48 -6.91
C SER A 91 22.38 -4.12 -8.25
N LEU A 92 21.31 -4.91 -8.28
CA LEU A 92 20.83 -5.57 -9.49
C LEU A 92 19.73 -4.70 -10.14
N PRO A 93 19.81 -4.39 -11.45
CA PRO A 93 18.74 -3.69 -12.15
C PRO A 93 17.46 -4.54 -12.16
N ASP A 94 16.30 -3.90 -12.01
CA ASP A 94 14.95 -4.52 -12.03
C ASP A 94 14.76 -5.67 -11.04
N SER A 95 15.54 -5.73 -9.96
CA SER A 95 15.47 -6.84 -9.01
C SER A 95 14.33 -6.70 -8.00
N CYS A 96 13.81 -5.49 -7.79
CA CYS A 96 12.99 -5.15 -6.64
C CYS A 96 11.75 -4.34 -7.02
N PRO A 97 10.55 -4.74 -6.56
CA PRO A 97 9.32 -4.00 -6.82
C PRO A 97 9.40 -2.52 -6.42
N GLU A 98 10.04 -2.22 -5.29
CA GLU A 98 10.16 -0.84 -4.77
C GLU A 98 11.01 0.11 -5.65
N ASN A 99 11.84 -0.45 -6.53
CA ASN A 99 12.62 0.31 -7.53
C ASN A 99 11.91 0.40 -8.88
N MET A 100 10.90 -0.43 -9.12
CA MET A 100 10.23 -0.54 -10.42
C MET A 100 8.84 0.09 -10.44
N SER A 101 8.16 0.18 -9.30
CA SER A 101 6.79 0.67 -9.22
C SER A 101 6.52 1.43 -7.93
N SER A 102 5.71 2.49 -8.03
CA SER A 102 5.14 3.19 -6.87
C SER A 102 3.91 2.48 -6.29
N PHE A 103 3.40 1.45 -6.97
CA PHE A 103 2.33 0.59 -6.47
C PHE A 103 2.84 -0.84 -6.30
N ILE A 104 3.12 -1.20 -5.05
CA ILE A 104 3.63 -2.50 -4.66
C ILE A 104 2.88 -3.06 -3.45
N ASP A 105 2.81 -4.38 -3.37
CA ASP A 105 2.37 -5.13 -2.20
C ASP A 105 3.54 -6.01 -1.73
N LEU A 106 4.08 -5.73 -0.54
CA LEU A 106 5.18 -6.49 0.03
C LEU A 106 4.69 -7.39 1.16
N GLU A 107 5.08 -8.66 1.10
CA GLU A 107 4.80 -9.60 2.19
C GLU A 107 5.67 -9.25 3.41
N LEU A 108 5.01 -9.17 4.57
CA LEU A 108 5.67 -9.04 5.85
C LEU A 108 5.89 -10.45 6.42
N PRO A 109 7.09 -10.74 6.95
CA PRO A 109 7.32 -12.01 7.62
C PRO A 109 6.41 -12.13 8.86
N ILE A 110 6.03 -13.36 9.17
CA ILE A 110 5.12 -13.70 10.26
C ILE A 110 5.88 -13.67 11.61
N TRP A 111 6.61 -12.59 11.91
CA TRP A 111 7.29 -12.44 13.21
C TRP A 111 6.28 -11.88 14.23
N GLY A 112 5.46 -12.78 14.75
CA GLY A 112 4.37 -12.48 15.70
C GLY A 112 3.42 -13.66 15.91
N GLN A 113 3.98 -14.81 16.29
CA GLN A 113 3.32 -16.11 16.49
C GLN A 113 2.26 -16.19 17.62
N PHE A 114 1.55 -15.12 17.99
CA PHE A 114 0.46 -15.24 18.99
C PHE A 114 -0.88 -14.56 18.67
N LEU A 115 -1.05 -13.76 17.60
CA LEU A 115 -2.36 -13.15 17.30
C LEU A 115 -2.86 -13.23 15.85
N TYR A 116 -2.03 -13.62 14.88
CA TYR A 116 -2.42 -13.67 13.46
C TYR A 116 -2.57 -15.06 12.86
N GLN A 117 -2.53 -16.11 13.68
CA GLN A 117 -3.03 -17.42 13.24
C GLN A 117 -4.56 -17.37 13.21
N LEU A 118 -5.09 -17.13 12.01
CA LEU A 118 -6.49 -17.31 11.60
C LEU A 118 -7.53 -16.35 12.20
N ILE A 119 -7.47 -15.06 11.83
CA ILE A 119 -8.76 -14.37 11.58
C ILE A 119 -9.30 -14.94 10.27
N LYS A 120 -9.94 -16.12 10.34
CA LYS A 120 -10.78 -16.59 9.24
C LYS A 120 -11.89 -15.56 9.08
N LYS A 121 -11.83 -14.77 8.01
CA LYS A 121 -12.96 -13.94 7.64
C LYS A 121 -14.05 -14.89 7.14
N TYR A 122 -15.22 -14.84 7.76
CA TYR A 122 -16.37 -15.62 7.32
C TYR A 122 -17.33 -14.70 6.57
N PHE A 123 -17.86 -15.19 5.46
CA PHE A 123 -19.04 -14.55 4.87
C PHE A 123 -20.28 -15.20 5.50
N CYS A 124 -21.00 -14.43 6.31
CA CYS A 124 -22.27 -14.86 6.91
C CYS A 124 -23.42 -14.23 6.12
N CYS A 125 -24.20 -15.06 5.43
CA CYS A 125 -25.45 -14.61 4.79
C CYS A 125 -26.62 -14.83 5.76
N TRP A 126 -27.25 -13.74 6.17
CA TRP A 126 -28.45 -13.73 6.98
C TRP A 126 -29.63 -13.33 6.10
N VAL A 127 -30.71 -14.10 6.15
CA VAL A 127 -31.98 -13.72 5.52
C VAL A 127 -33.02 -13.48 6.60
N GLY A 128 -33.68 -12.32 6.52
CA GLY A 128 -34.82 -11.99 7.38
C GLY A 128 -36.05 -12.77 6.93
N LEU A 129 -36.72 -13.45 7.88
CA LEU A 129 -37.85 -14.33 7.58
C LEU A 129 -39.20 -13.77 8.07
N GLY A 130 -39.34 -12.45 8.26
CA GLY A 130 -40.57 -11.81 8.74
C GLY A 130 -41.24 -10.91 7.69
N ARG A 131 -42.58 -10.99 7.57
CA ARG A 131 -43.41 -9.97 6.87
C ARG A 131 -43.65 -8.71 7.70
N GLU A 132 -43.39 -8.76 9.00
CA GLU A 132 -43.41 -7.61 9.92
C GLU A 132 -42.17 -7.69 10.82
N LYS A 133 -41.72 -6.53 11.31
CA LYS A 133 -40.48 -6.23 12.06
C LYS A 133 -40.25 -7.13 13.30
N SER A 134 -40.08 -8.42 13.11
CA SER A 134 -39.60 -9.36 14.11
C SER A 134 -38.12 -9.64 13.84
N GLU A 135 -37.30 -9.47 14.87
CA GLU A 135 -35.84 -9.57 14.89
C GLU A 135 -35.32 -11.01 14.67
N ARG A 136 -36.06 -11.84 13.93
CA ARG A 136 -35.71 -13.24 13.65
C ARG A 136 -34.92 -13.34 12.36
N PHE A 137 -33.60 -13.31 12.49
CA PHE A 137 -32.66 -13.65 11.43
C PHE A 137 -32.29 -15.13 11.49
N LYS A 138 -32.24 -15.81 10.34
CA LYS A 138 -31.68 -17.16 10.24
C LYS A 138 -30.38 -17.12 9.44
N LEU A 139 -29.31 -17.67 10.02
CA LEU A 139 -28.05 -17.87 9.30
C LEU A 139 -28.26 -18.97 8.27
N LEU A 140 -28.15 -18.63 6.98
CA LEU A 140 -28.29 -19.59 5.88
C LEU A 140 -26.96 -20.26 5.54
N TYR A 141 -25.87 -19.48 5.58
CA TYR A 141 -24.56 -19.92 5.13
C TYR A 141 -23.48 -19.15 5.85
N CYS A 142 -22.52 -19.88 6.41
CA CYS A 142 -21.29 -19.35 6.99
C CYS A 142 -20.14 -20.16 6.42
N SER A 143 -19.27 -19.51 5.64
CA SER A 143 -18.14 -20.18 4.99
C SER A 143 -16.84 -19.39 5.18
N PRO A 144 -15.73 -20.09 5.45
CA PRO A 144 -14.44 -19.43 5.58
C PRO A 144 -14.00 -18.87 4.22
N LEU A 145 -13.53 -17.61 4.21
CA LEU A 145 -12.84 -17.02 3.07
C LEU A 145 -11.43 -17.62 2.98
N LEU A 146 -11.36 -18.90 2.61
CA LEU A 146 -10.13 -19.47 2.06
C LEU A 146 -10.04 -18.97 0.62
N GLY A 147 -9.05 -18.12 0.33
CA GLY A 147 -8.70 -17.82 -1.05
C GLY A 147 -8.51 -19.14 -1.78
N LYS A 148 -9.34 -19.41 -2.80
CA LYS A 148 -9.19 -20.64 -3.58
C LYS A 148 -7.77 -20.65 -4.16
N PRO A 149 -7.00 -21.74 -4.02
CA PRO A 149 -5.80 -21.88 -4.83
C PRO A 149 -6.23 -21.78 -6.29
N LYS A 150 -5.56 -20.88 -7.05
CA LYS A 150 -5.66 -20.90 -8.51
C LYS A 150 -5.07 -22.24 -8.95
N ASN A 151 -5.95 -23.20 -9.27
CA ASN A 151 -5.52 -24.44 -9.91
C ASN A 151 -4.86 -24.09 -11.24
N LYS A 152 -3.61 -24.53 -11.40
CA LYS A 152 -2.99 -24.73 -12.72
C LYS A 152 -3.69 -25.89 -13.43
#